data_AF-A0A2K9IV31-F1
#
_entry.id   AF-A0A2K9IV31-F1
#
_cell.length_a   1.000
_cell.length_b   1.000
_cell.length_c   1.000
_cell.angle_alpha   90.00
_cell.angle_beta   90.00
_cell.angle_gamma   90.00
#
_symmetry.space_group_name_H-M   'P 1'
#
loop_
_entity.id
_entity.type
_entity.pdbx_description
1 polymer ?
#
loop_
_entity_poly.entity_id
_entity_poly.type
_entity_poly.pdbx_seq_one_letter_code
_entity_poly.pdbx_strand_id
1 'polypeptide(L)'
;MNGYLPYTKSIVDYQHNQILAAIDHALKNLEICEVKFGEGFAEGIATNRNNLETSYDHKVSVITFTNTQGKKAIMYHFACHPTILNGNNVYISADFPGEVSKVLEDRSDVNCAMFINGLSADISTRFTRKASTFQEVERIGGKSEEKIKQAVREYLYLFANEGECENG
;
A
#
# COMPACT_ATOMS: atom_id res chain seq x y z
N MET A 1 11.54 -19.15 -30.27
CA MET A 1 10.77 -17.90 -30.43
C MET A 1 11.12 -17.01 -29.26
N ASN A 2 11.68 -15.82 -29.49
CA ASN A 2 12.03 -14.88 -28.42
C ASN A 2 10.74 -14.39 -27.77
N GLY A 3 10.42 -14.93 -26.58
CA GLY A 3 9.14 -14.79 -25.88
C GLY A 3 8.93 -13.46 -25.17
N TYR A 4 9.17 -12.34 -25.86
CA TYR A 4 8.76 -11.03 -25.36
C TYR A 4 7.41 -10.64 -25.96
N LEU A 5 6.45 -10.33 -25.09
CA LEU A 5 5.23 -9.64 -25.49
C LEU A 5 5.64 -8.26 -26.04
N PRO A 6 5.05 -7.81 -27.16
CA PRO A 6 5.37 -6.51 -27.72
C PRO A 6 4.96 -5.39 -26.75
N TYR A 7 5.74 -4.30 -26.77
CA TYR A 7 5.37 -3.06 -26.11
C TYR A 7 3.95 -2.63 -26.53
N THR A 8 3.06 -2.44 -25.55
CA THR A 8 1.67 -2.06 -25.79
C THR A 8 1.47 -0.60 -25.41
N LYS A 9 1.63 0.29 -26.40
CA LYS A 9 1.57 1.76 -26.19
C LYS A 9 0.31 2.22 -25.48
N SER A 10 -0.85 1.65 -25.81
CA SER A 10 -2.14 2.06 -25.23
C SER A 10 -2.22 1.86 -23.72
N ILE A 11 -1.65 0.78 -23.19
CA ILE A 11 -1.62 0.53 -21.73
C ILE A 11 -0.71 1.55 -21.05
N VAL A 12 0.44 1.83 -21.64
CA VAL A 12 1.40 2.80 -21.10
C VAL A 12 0.83 4.22 -21.13
N ASP A 13 0.22 4.62 -22.25
CA ASP A 13 -0.45 5.93 -22.38
C ASP A 13 -1.60 6.06 -21.37
N TYR A 14 -2.39 4.99 -21.18
CA TYR A 14 -3.45 4.98 -20.19
C TYR A 14 -2.90 5.19 -18.77
N GLN A 15 -1.90 4.41 -18.36
CA GLN A 15 -1.26 4.58 -17.04
C GLN A 15 -0.67 5.98 -16.85
N HIS A 16 0.02 6.50 -17.86
CA HIS A 16 0.57 7.86 -17.84
C HIS A 16 -0.52 8.92 -17.59
N ASN A 17 -1.62 8.86 -18.35
CA ASN A 17 -2.73 9.80 -18.21
C ASN A 17 -3.43 9.68 -16.84
N GLN A 18 -3.60 8.46 -16.33
CA GLN A 18 -4.18 8.25 -14.99
C GLN A 18 -3.28 8.83 -13.88
N ILE A 19 -1.96 8.70 -14.01
CA ILE A 19 -1.00 9.29 -13.05
C ILE A 19 -1.10 10.82 -13.09
N LEU A 20 -1.11 11.43 -14.28
CA LEU A 20 -1.26 12.89 -14.42
C LEU A 20 -2.59 13.39 -13.83
N ALA A 21 -3.69 12.68 -14.10
CA ALA A 21 -5.00 13.02 -13.57
C ALA A 21 -5.06 12.93 -12.03
N ALA A 22 -4.41 11.91 -11.44
CA ALA A 22 -4.33 11.77 -9.99
C ALA A 22 -3.53 12.92 -9.34
N ILE A 23 -2.41 13.33 -9.95
CA ILE A 23 -1.60 14.46 -9.49
C ILE A 23 -2.37 15.77 -9.61
N ASP A 24 -2.99 16.03 -10.77
CA ASP A 24 -3.81 17.24 -11.00
C ASP A 24 -4.98 17.32 -10.00
N HIS A 25 -5.66 16.20 -9.75
CA HIS A 25 -6.71 16.12 -8.74
C HIS A 25 -6.17 16.44 -7.34
N ALA A 26 -5.02 15.89 -6.95
CA ALA A 26 -4.42 16.18 -5.64
C ALA A 26 -4.05 17.66 -5.48
N LEU A 27 -3.45 18.27 -6.51
CA LEU A 27 -3.06 19.69 -6.50
C LEU A 27 -4.27 20.65 -6.47
N LYS A 28 -5.39 20.28 -7.10
CA LYS A 28 -6.63 21.07 -7.07
C LYS A 28 -7.41 20.97 -5.76
N ASN A 29 -7.14 19.95 -4.96
CA ASN A 29 -7.84 19.67 -3.70
C ASN A 29 -6.86 19.70 -2.51
N LEU A 30 -5.95 20.69 -2.50
CA LEU A 30 -5.06 20.92 -1.37
C LEU A 30 -5.85 21.41 -0.16
N GLU A 31 -5.60 20.80 0.99
CA GLU A 31 -6.25 21.13 2.24
C GLU A 31 -5.23 21.12 3.39
N ILE A 32 -5.51 21.90 4.43
CA ILE A 32 -4.77 21.82 5.68
C ILE A 32 -5.01 20.45 6.32
N CYS A 33 -3.93 19.79 6.72
CA CYS A 33 -4.00 18.50 7.40
C CYS A 33 -3.01 18.39 8.58
N GLU A 34 -3.40 17.57 9.54
CA GLU A 34 -2.54 17.04 10.60
C GLU A 34 -1.86 15.77 10.08
N VAL A 35 -0.54 15.66 10.24
CA VAL A 35 0.22 14.48 9.82
C VAL A 35 0.68 13.70 11.05
N LYS A 36 0.41 12.39 11.05
CA LYS A 36 0.83 11.46 12.10
C LYS A 36 1.65 10.33 11.51
N PHE A 37 2.74 9.98 12.20
CA PHE A 37 3.58 8.84 11.86
C PHE A 37 3.50 7.77 12.94
N GLY A 38 3.33 6.51 12.54
CA GLY A 38 3.33 5.34 13.41
C GLY A 38 4.17 4.22 12.82
N GLU A 39 4.72 3.38 13.69
CA GLU A 39 5.43 2.16 13.30
C GLU A 39 4.79 0.94 13.98
N GLY A 40 5.00 -0.23 13.39
CA GLY A 40 4.62 -1.50 13.98
C GLY A 40 5.30 -2.64 13.25
N PHE A 41 4.76 -3.85 13.43
CA PHE A 41 5.34 -5.07 12.91
C PHE A 41 4.30 -5.94 12.17
N ALA A 42 4.57 -6.25 10.90
CA ALA A 42 3.74 -7.08 10.03
C ALA A 42 4.07 -8.58 10.14
N GLU A 43 4.27 -9.06 11.37
CA GLU A 43 4.59 -10.47 11.63
C GLU A 43 3.51 -11.42 11.08
N GLY A 44 3.95 -12.51 10.46
CA GLY A 44 3.07 -13.54 9.91
C GLY A 44 2.45 -13.19 8.55
N ILE A 45 2.77 -12.02 7.99
CA ILE A 45 2.36 -11.63 6.63
C ILE A 45 3.35 -12.13 5.58
N ALA A 46 4.64 -11.91 5.81
CA ALA A 46 5.70 -12.30 4.89
C ALA A 46 6.85 -12.97 5.64
N THR A 47 7.75 -13.59 4.90
CA THR A 47 9.03 -14.12 5.38
C THR A 47 10.08 -13.97 4.29
N ASN A 48 11.35 -14.26 4.61
CA ASN A 48 12.33 -14.51 3.58
C ASN A 48 11.89 -15.74 2.74
N ARG A 49 11.84 -15.57 1.41
CA ARG A 49 11.31 -16.55 0.45
C ARG A 49 12.31 -17.66 0.08
N ASN A 50 13.58 -17.46 0.45
CA ASN A 50 14.67 -18.40 0.18
C ASN A 50 14.91 -19.31 1.39
N ASN A 51 14.78 -18.79 2.62
CA ASN A 51 14.97 -19.54 3.85
C ASN A 51 14.13 -18.95 5.00
N LEU A 52 13.25 -19.76 5.59
CA LEU A 52 12.35 -19.37 6.69
C LEU A 52 13.08 -18.89 7.95
N GLU A 53 14.28 -19.40 8.21
CA GLU A 53 15.08 -19.07 9.39
C GLU A 53 15.84 -17.74 9.22
N THR A 54 15.87 -17.18 8.01
CA THR A 54 16.55 -15.91 7.74
C THR A 54 15.67 -14.75 8.19
N SER A 55 16.23 -13.87 9.01
CA SER A 55 15.56 -12.66 9.44
C SER A 55 15.19 -11.78 8.24
N TYR A 56 14.15 -10.98 8.41
CA TYR A 56 13.66 -10.08 7.39
C TYR A 56 13.15 -8.80 8.05
N ASP A 57 13.07 -7.73 7.26
CA ASP A 57 12.44 -6.50 7.70
C ASP A 57 10.92 -6.68 7.72
N HIS A 58 10.39 -6.82 8.94
CA HIS A 58 8.96 -6.96 9.21
C HIS A 58 8.35 -5.66 9.71
N LYS A 59 9.09 -4.54 9.65
CA LYS A 59 8.57 -3.24 10.04
C LYS A 59 7.47 -2.79 9.08
N VAL A 60 6.39 -2.26 9.64
CA VAL A 60 5.41 -1.46 8.90
C VAL A 60 5.48 -0.03 9.42
N SER A 61 5.47 0.94 8.50
CA SER A 61 5.40 2.36 8.82
C SER A 61 4.14 2.94 8.20
N VAL A 62 3.46 3.83 8.92
CA VAL A 62 2.21 4.43 8.47
C VAL A 62 2.27 5.94 8.67
N ILE A 63 1.96 6.68 7.61
CA ILE A 63 1.71 8.12 7.66
C ILE A 63 0.23 8.34 7.43
N THR A 64 -0.43 9.06 8.33
CA THR A 64 -1.82 9.46 8.17
C THR A 64 -1.91 10.97 8.08
N PHE A 65 -2.56 11.45 7.03
CA PHE A 65 -2.91 12.85 6.82
C PHE A 65 -4.39 13.02 7.15
N THR A 66 -4.74 13.80 8.17
CA THR A 66 -6.13 14.04 8.58
C THR A 66 -6.50 15.49 8.32
N ASN A 67 -7.48 15.74 7.47
CA ASN A 67 -7.95 17.10 7.19
C ASN A 67 -8.81 17.66 8.35
N THR A 68 -9.20 18.92 8.25
CA THR A 68 -10.04 19.61 9.26
C THR A 68 -11.43 19.01 9.44
N GLN A 69 -11.91 18.22 8.47
CA GLN A 69 -13.18 17.50 8.52
C GLN A 69 -13.04 16.07 9.09
N GLY A 70 -11.83 15.66 9.49
CA GLY A 70 -11.55 14.33 10.02
C GLY A 70 -11.40 13.23 8.95
N LYS A 71 -11.36 13.59 7.66
CA LYS A 71 -11.08 12.68 6.55
C LYS A 71 -9.59 12.38 6.45
N LYS A 72 -9.26 11.15 6.09
CA LYS A 72 -7.89 10.63 6.13
C LYS A 72 -7.40 10.21 4.75
N ALA A 73 -6.16 10.55 4.45
CA ALA A 73 -5.34 9.79 3.52
C ALA A 73 -4.31 8.99 4.32
N ILE A 74 -4.16 7.71 4.01
CA ILE A 74 -3.26 6.80 4.71
C ILE A 74 -2.20 6.31 3.72
N MET A 75 -0.93 6.51 4.05
CA MET A 75 0.18 5.89 3.34
C MET A 75 0.80 4.86 4.25
N TYR A 76 0.91 3.62 3.80
CA TYR A 76 1.55 2.56 4.56
C TYR A 76 2.67 1.91 3.76
N HIS A 77 3.76 1.63 4.45
CA HIS A 77 4.99 1.10 3.90
C HIS A 77 5.32 -0.24 4.58
N PHE A 78 5.56 -1.27 3.77
CA PHE A 78 5.94 -2.59 4.25
C PHE A 78 6.70 -3.35 3.15
N ALA A 79 7.78 -4.04 3.52
CA ALA A 79 8.57 -4.85 2.60
C ALA A 79 7.90 -6.20 2.36
N CYS A 80 7.18 -6.36 1.26
CA CYS A 80 6.68 -7.67 0.81
C CYS A 80 6.28 -7.64 -0.67
N HIS A 81 6.82 -8.58 -1.46
CA HIS A 81 6.42 -8.74 -2.86
C HIS A 81 4.95 -9.17 -3.00
N PRO A 82 4.08 -8.38 -3.68
CA PRO A 82 2.69 -8.73 -3.96
C PRO A 82 2.61 -9.82 -5.03
N THR A 83 2.71 -11.06 -4.58
CA THR A 83 2.85 -12.24 -5.44
C THR A 83 1.99 -13.40 -4.96
N ILE A 84 0.86 -13.14 -4.29
CA ILE A 84 -0.08 -14.20 -3.87
C ILE A 84 -0.66 -14.85 -5.11
N LEU A 85 -1.10 -14.04 -6.08
CA LEU A 85 -1.51 -14.50 -7.40
C LEU A 85 -0.25 -14.82 -8.22
N ASN A 86 -0.12 -16.08 -8.65
CA ASN A 86 1.04 -16.56 -9.40
C ASN A 86 0.84 -16.42 -10.92
N GLY A 87 1.80 -16.89 -11.70
CA GLY A 87 1.79 -16.76 -13.17
C GLY A 87 0.64 -17.46 -13.90
N ASN A 88 -0.18 -18.25 -13.21
CA ASN A 88 -1.39 -18.85 -13.79
C ASN A 88 -2.60 -17.91 -13.74
N ASN A 89 -2.55 -16.83 -12.96
CA ASN A 89 -3.62 -15.83 -12.92
C ASN A 89 -3.59 -14.94 -14.18
N VAL A 90 -4.73 -14.86 -14.86
CA VAL A 90 -4.91 -14.06 -16.10
C VAL A 90 -5.71 -12.77 -15.87
N TYR A 91 -6.09 -12.47 -14.63
CA TYR A 91 -6.87 -11.29 -14.26
C TYR A 91 -5.97 -10.14 -13.79
N ILE A 92 -6.39 -8.91 -14.06
CA ILE A 92 -5.76 -7.72 -13.49
C ILE A 92 -6.12 -7.65 -12.00
N SER A 93 -5.11 -7.50 -11.14
CA SER A 93 -5.27 -7.38 -9.71
C SER A 93 -4.14 -6.55 -9.12
N ALA A 94 -4.45 -5.79 -8.07
CA ALA A 94 -3.48 -5.13 -7.23
C ALA A 94 -2.95 -6.03 -6.09
N ASP A 95 -3.31 -7.33 -6.08
CA ASP A 95 -2.95 -8.34 -5.06
C ASP A 95 -3.29 -7.86 -3.63
N PHE A 96 -2.62 -8.37 -2.59
CA PHE A 96 -2.93 -8.03 -1.19
C PHE A 96 -2.86 -6.53 -0.89
N PRO A 97 -1.97 -5.70 -1.47
CA PRO A 97 -2.01 -4.27 -1.24
C PRO A 97 -3.33 -3.65 -1.68
N GLY A 98 -3.90 -4.09 -2.81
CA GLY A 98 -5.20 -3.62 -3.28
C GLY A 98 -6.33 -3.95 -2.31
N GLU A 99 -6.30 -5.15 -1.73
CA GLU A 99 -7.29 -5.51 -0.71
C GLU A 99 -7.13 -4.67 0.57
N VAL A 100 -5.89 -4.43 1.02
CA VAL A 100 -5.65 -3.56 2.17
C VAL A 100 -6.19 -2.15 1.91
N SER A 101 -5.88 -1.57 0.75
CA SER A 101 -6.40 -0.25 0.35
C SER A 101 -7.92 -0.23 0.38
N LYS A 102 -8.57 -1.22 -0.24
CA LYS A 102 -10.04 -1.36 -0.26
C LYS A 102 -10.63 -1.43 1.15
N VAL A 103 -10.11 -2.29 2.02
CA VAL A 103 -10.63 -2.45 3.40
C VAL A 103 -10.44 -1.16 4.22
N LEU A 104 -9.35 -0.42 4.00
CA LEU A 104 -9.13 0.87 4.64
C LEU A 104 -10.10 1.93 4.09
N GLU A 105 -10.30 2.00 2.78
CA GLU A 105 -11.17 2.95 2.07
C GLU A 105 -12.66 2.67 2.25
N ASP A 106 -13.04 1.44 2.60
CA ASP A 106 -14.42 1.09 2.99
C ASP A 106 -14.86 1.83 4.27
N ARG A 107 -13.91 2.40 5.02
CA ARG A 107 -14.21 3.26 6.17
C ARG A 107 -14.62 4.64 5.71
N SER A 108 -15.73 5.14 6.27
CA SER A 108 -16.26 6.48 5.94
C SER A 108 -15.29 7.64 6.24
N ASP A 109 -14.26 7.44 7.04
CA ASP A 109 -13.26 8.44 7.41
C ASP A 109 -11.97 8.37 6.56
N VAL A 110 -11.85 7.46 5.60
CA VAL A 110 -10.67 7.28 4.75
C VAL A 110 -11.03 7.56 3.29
N ASN A 111 -10.36 8.53 2.69
CA ASN A 111 -10.55 8.90 1.29
C ASN A 111 -9.59 8.18 0.35
N CYS A 112 -8.42 7.78 0.85
CA CYS A 112 -7.36 7.16 0.06
C CYS A 112 -6.42 6.36 0.97
N ALA A 113 -6.08 5.15 0.55
CA ALA A 113 -5.07 4.30 1.18
C ALA A 113 -4.04 3.84 0.15
N MET A 114 -2.78 4.23 0.35
CA MET A 114 -1.69 3.99 -0.58
C MET A 114 -0.62 3.08 0.02
N PHE A 115 -0.33 1.98 -0.68
CA PHE A 115 0.80 1.12 -0.38
C PHE A 115 2.09 1.65 -1.02
N ILE A 116 3.15 1.71 -0.23
CA ILE A 116 4.52 1.93 -0.70
C ILE A 116 5.32 0.66 -0.41
N ASN A 117 5.84 0.03 -1.46
CA ASN A 117 6.61 -1.19 -1.31
C ASN A 117 8.00 -0.91 -0.74
N GLY A 118 8.39 -1.68 0.27
CA GLY A 118 9.75 -1.66 0.82
C GLY A 118 10.74 -2.58 0.09
N LEU A 119 11.93 -2.74 0.68
CA LEU A 119 13.02 -3.59 0.20
C LEU A 119 12.63 -5.08 0.24
N SER A 120 11.98 -5.55 -0.81
CA SER A 120 11.22 -6.81 -0.78
C SER A 120 11.80 -7.92 -1.67
N ALA A 121 13.01 -7.75 -2.22
CA ALA A 121 13.61 -8.65 -3.22
C ALA A 121 13.53 -10.14 -2.82
N ASP A 122 13.78 -10.45 -1.56
CA ASP A 122 13.73 -11.77 -0.96
C ASP A 122 12.59 -11.94 0.05
N ILE A 123 11.69 -10.96 0.20
CA ILE A 123 10.59 -11.00 1.15
C ILE A 123 9.27 -11.19 0.41
N SER A 124 8.55 -12.27 0.71
CA SER A 124 7.25 -12.54 0.08
C SER A 124 6.31 -13.35 0.96
N THR A 125 5.10 -13.53 0.46
CA THR A 125 4.08 -14.38 1.08
C THR A 125 4.28 -15.87 0.80
N ARG A 126 5.40 -16.30 0.18
CA ARG A 126 5.59 -17.68 -0.31
C ARG A 126 5.28 -18.75 0.74
N PHE A 127 5.75 -18.55 1.97
CA PHE A 127 5.57 -19.50 3.07
C PHE A 127 4.39 -19.17 3.99
N THR A 128 3.79 -17.99 3.87
CA THR A 128 2.64 -17.55 4.68
C THR A 128 1.30 -17.71 3.95
N ARG A 129 1.32 -17.75 2.61
CA ARG A 129 0.14 -17.99 1.79
C ARG A 129 -0.21 -19.48 1.75
N LYS A 130 -1.50 -19.79 1.70
CA LYS A 130 -2.06 -21.14 1.65
C LYS A 130 -2.40 -21.59 0.22
N ALA A 131 -2.70 -20.64 -0.66
CA ALA A 131 -3.11 -20.91 -2.03
C ALA A 131 -2.78 -19.71 -2.94
N SER A 132 -2.96 -19.87 -4.25
CA SER A 132 -2.90 -18.76 -5.20
C SER A 132 -4.31 -18.46 -5.70
N THR A 133 -5.07 -17.72 -4.90
CA THR A 133 -6.50 -17.44 -5.13
C THR A 133 -6.86 -16.04 -4.61
N PHE A 134 -7.97 -15.48 -5.08
CA PHE A 134 -8.47 -14.18 -4.57
C PHE A 134 -8.89 -14.26 -3.10
N GLN A 135 -9.42 -15.40 -2.64
CA GLN A 135 -9.72 -15.61 -1.21
C GLN A 135 -8.45 -15.52 -0.35
N GLU A 136 -7.31 -15.93 -0.89
CA GLU A 136 -6.03 -15.80 -0.19
C GLU A 136 -5.50 -14.36 -0.20
N VAL A 137 -5.75 -13.62 -1.29
CA VAL A 137 -5.52 -12.16 -1.34
C VAL A 137 -6.34 -11.47 -0.26
N GLU A 138 -7.63 -11.78 -0.14
CA GLU A 138 -8.51 -11.28 0.91
C GLU A 138 -7.98 -11.61 2.31
N ARG A 139 -7.60 -12.88 2.54
CA ARG A 139 -7.12 -13.34 3.84
C ARG A 139 -5.81 -12.66 4.28
N ILE A 140 -4.84 -12.54 3.38
CA ILE A 140 -3.56 -11.88 3.69
C ILE A 140 -3.73 -10.37 3.76
N GLY A 141 -4.56 -9.79 2.89
CA GLY A 141 -4.92 -8.38 2.91
C GLY A 141 -5.54 -7.97 4.24
N GLY A 142 -6.58 -8.67 4.69
CA GLY A 142 -7.20 -8.42 6.00
C GLY A 142 -6.22 -8.52 7.17
N LYS A 143 -5.35 -9.53 7.20
CA LYS A 143 -4.30 -9.62 8.24
C LYS A 143 -3.31 -8.46 8.18
N SER A 144 -2.92 -8.04 6.98
CA SER A 144 -1.99 -6.92 6.80
C SER A 144 -2.63 -5.62 7.28
N GLU A 145 -3.92 -5.44 7.00
CA GLU A 145 -4.73 -4.31 7.46
C GLU A 145 -4.79 -4.22 9.00
N GLU A 146 -4.99 -5.34 9.68
CA GLU A 146 -4.96 -5.40 11.15
C GLU A 146 -3.61 -4.90 11.71
N LYS A 147 -2.49 -5.28 11.07
CA LYS A 147 -1.15 -4.84 11.47
C LYS A 147 -0.93 -3.34 11.23
N ILE A 148 -1.44 -2.82 10.12
CA ILE A 148 -1.42 -1.37 9.81
C ILE A 148 -2.24 -0.59 10.83
N LYS A 149 -3.44 -1.06 11.20
CA LYS A 149 -4.26 -0.46 12.26
C LYS A 149 -3.56 -0.44 13.61
N GLN A 150 -2.78 -1.47 13.93
CA GLN A 150 -2.01 -1.52 15.18
C GLN A 150 -0.92 -0.44 15.18
N ALA A 151 -0.15 -0.31 14.09
CA ALA A 151 0.87 0.73 13.95
C ALA A 151 0.31 2.15 14.08
N VAL A 152 -0.92 2.36 13.63
CA VAL A 152 -1.65 3.64 13.76
C VAL A 152 -2.04 3.98 15.22
N ARG A 153 -2.19 2.99 16.11
CA ARG A 153 -2.52 3.26 17.53
C ARG A 153 -1.33 3.80 18.31
N GLU A 154 -0.12 3.53 17.84
CA GLU A 154 1.14 3.87 18.48
C GLU A 154 1.78 5.08 17.78
N TYR A 155 1.01 6.15 17.54
CA TYR A 155 1.58 7.33 16.88
C TYR A 155 2.72 7.93 17.69
N LEU A 156 3.87 8.07 17.02
CA LEU A 156 5.13 8.48 17.62
C LEU A 156 5.40 9.98 17.42
N TYR A 157 4.88 10.58 16.34
CA TYR A 157 5.14 11.98 16.00
C TYR A 157 3.92 12.68 15.42
N LEU A 158 3.78 13.97 15.77
CA LEU A 158 2.78 14.90 15.23
C LEU A 158 3.49 15.98 14.42
N PHE A 159 3.04 16.23 13.20
CA PHE A 159 3.45 17.39 12.42
C PHE A 159 2.21 18.22 12.09
N ALA A 160 2.23 19.49 12.49
CA ALA A 160 1.24 20.49 12.09
C ALA A 160 1.88 21.39 11.05
N ASN A 161 1.21 21.60 9.92
CA ASN A 161 1.67 22.55 8.92
C ASN A 161 1.10 23.94 9.29
N GLU A 162 1.97 24.88 9.71
CA GLU A 162 1.60 26.29 9.79
C GLU A 162 1.59 26.83 8.35
N GLY A 163 0.40 26.97 7.77
CA GLY A 163 0.24 27.25 6.36
C GLY A 163 0.71 28.66 5.97
N GLU A 164 1.70 28.73 5.09
CA GLU A 164 1.84 29.82 4.11
C GLU A 164 1.92 29.20 2.72
N CYS A 165 0.76 29.08 2.05
CA CYS A 165 0.73 29.00 0.60
C CYS A 165 0.70 30.45 0.07
N GLU A 166 1.87 31.05 -0.10
CA GLU A 166 1.97 32.24 -0.94
C GLU A 166 1.76 31.82 -2.41
N ASN A 167 0.75 32.42 -3.04
CA ASN A 167 0.45 32.23 -4.46
C ASN A 167 1.63 32.72 -5.32
N GLY A 168 2.11 31.87 -6.22
CA GLY A 168 3.05 32.21 -7.31
C GLY A 168 2.60 31.62 -8.63
#